data_AF-R0KW98-F1
#
_entry.id   AF-R0KW98-F1
#
_cell.length_a   1.000
_cell.length_b   1.000
_cell.length_c   1.000
_cell.angle_alpha   90.00
_cell.angle_beta   90.00
_cell.angle_gamma   90.00
#
_symmetry.space_group_name_H-M   'P 1'
#
loop_
_entity.id
_entity.type
_entity.pdbx_description
1 polymer ?
#
loop_
_entity_poly.entity_id
_entity_poly.type
_entity_poly.pdbx_seq_one_letter_code
_entity_poly.pdbx_strand_id
1 'polypeptide(L)'
;INDNCPGSESKMAGKAEQCKGCPNANICSSEMIIDPSIELIQINLSHFDLILCVMSGKGGVGKSTITRNLAERFSKHKLETIIVDLDFSGPSIPKLTNTDGTAGIELNNQIEPIRV
;
A
#
# COMPACT_ATOMS: atom_id res chain seq x y z
N ILE A 1 -21.87 -2.83 -1.81
CA ILE A 1 -21.47 -4.21 -2.18
C ILE A 1 -22.70 -5.05 -1.95
N ASN A 2 -23.18 -5.77 -2.96
CA ASN A 2 -24.38 -6.59 -2.80
C ASN A 2 -24.07 -7.68 -1.77
N ASP A 3 -24.95 -7.93 -0.79
CA ASP A 3 -24.67 -8.81 0.36
C ASP A 3 -24.39 -10.28 -0.04
N ASN A 4 -24.63 -10.63 -1.30
CA ASN A 4 -24.38 -11.96 -1.88
C ASN A 4 -23.19 -12.01 -2.85
N CYS A 5 -22.23 -11.08 -2.75
CA CYS A 5 -21.00 -11.17 -3.51
C CYS A 5 -20.14 -12.34 -2.99
N PRO A 6 -19.70 -13.29 -3.84
CA PRO A 6 -18.85 -14.40 -3.39
C PRO A 6 -17.44 -13.95 -2.96
N GLY A 7 -17.05 -12.70 -3.23
CA GLY A 7 -15.69 -12.19 -3.01
C GLY A 7 -14.74 -12.54 -4.15
N SER A 8 -13.64 -11.79 -4.28
CA SER A 8 -12.63 -11.95 -5.35
C SER A 8 -11.73 -13.17 -5.17
N GLU A 9 -11.56 -13.65 -3.94
CA GLU A 9 -10.71 -14.81 -3.62
C GLU A 9 -11.47 -16.15 -3.73
N SER A 10 -12.79 -16.09 -3.93
CA SER A 10 -13.61 -17.29 -4.06
C SER A 10 -13.38 -17.97 -5.40
N LYS A 11 -13.41 -19.30 -5.43
CA LYS A 11 -13.42 -20.08 -6.68
C LYS A 11 -14.60 -19.73 -7.61
N MET A 12 -15.65 -19.14 -7.04
CA MET A 12 -16.85 -18.69 -7.75
C MET A 12 -16.78 -17.21 -8.18
N ALA A 13 -15.69 -16.49 -7.89
CA ALA A 13 -15.48 -15.12 -8.31
C ALA A 13 -15.58 -15.01 -9.84
N GLY A 14 -16.42 -14.09 -10.33
CA GLY A 14 -16.67 -13.91 -11.76
C GLY A 14 -17.46 -15.04 -12.44
N LYS A 15 -17.77 -16.13 -11.73
CA LYS A 15 -18.44 -17.34 -12.26
C LYS A 15 -19.82 -17.57 -11.63
N ALA A 16 -20.09 -16.98 -10.46
CA ALA A 16 -21.37 -17.10 -9.78
C ALA A 16 -22.50 -16.41 -10.54
N GLU A 17 -23.74 -16.85 -10.33
CA GLU A 17 -24.93 -16.20 -10.90
C GLU A 17 -25.01 -14.72 -10.50
N GLN A 18 -24.60 -14.39 -9.27
CA GLN A 18 -24.55 -13.02 -8.75
C GLN A 18 -23.50 -12.15 -9.46
N CYS A 19 -22.57 -12.74 -10.22
CA CYS A 19 -21.60 -12.00 -11.02
C CYS A 19 -22.15 -11.59 -12.40
N LYS A 20 -23.32 -12.09 -12.84
CA LYS A 20 -23.93 -11.69 -14.10
C LYS A 20 -24.24 -10.19 -14.09
N GLY A 21 -23.70 -9.46 -15.07
CA GLY A 21 -23.82 -8.00 -15.17
C GLY A 21 -22.83 -7.21 -14.30
N CYS A 22 -21.96 -7.88 -13.53
CA CYS A 22 -20.88 -7.20 -12.82
C CYS A 22 -19.80 -6.77 -13.83
N PRO A 23 -19.39 -5.49 -13.86
CA PRO A 23 -18.36 -5.01 -14.79
C PRO A 23 -17.01 -5.69 -14.58
N ASN A 24 -16.76 -6.26 -13.39
CA ASN A 24 -15.50 -6.91 -13.05
C ASN A 24 -15.55 -8.45 -13.16
N ALA A 25 -16.64 -9.05 -13.66
CA ALA A 25 -16.79 -10.52 -13.68
C ALA A 25 -15.67 -11.24 -14.46
N ASN A 26 -15.22 -10.68 -15.58
CA ASN A 26 -14.13 -11.27 -16.37
C ASN A 26 -12.79 -11.21 -15.63
N ILE A 27 -12.52 -10.09 -14.93
CA ILE A 27 -11.30 -9.92 -14.15
C ILE A 27 -11.31 -10.91 -12.98
N CYS A 28 -12.42 -11.01 -12.26
CA CYS A 28 -12.55 -11.95 -11.14
C CYS A 28 -12.49 -13.43 -11.53
N SER A 29 -12.85 -13.80 -12.77
CA SER A 29 -12.81 -15.19 -13.24
C SER A 29 -11.50 -15.56 -13.95
N SER A 30 -10.65 -14.57 -14.24
CA SER A 30 -9.32 -14.77 -14.80
C SER A 30 -8.40 -15.53 -13.83
N GLU A 31 -7.42 -16.26 -14.37
CA GLU A 31 -6.42 -16.89 -13.53
C GLU A 31 -5.61 -15.81 -12.80
N MET A 32 -5.52 -15.95 -11.48
CA MET A 32 -4.59 -15.15 -10.70
C MET A 32 -3.17 -15.54 -11.10
N ILE A 33 -2.54 -14.68 -11.88
CA ILE A 33 -1.10 -14.73 -12.08
C ILE A 33 -0.46 -14.28 -10.77
N ILE A 34 0.25 -15.18 -10.11
CA ILE A 34 1.06 -14.84 -8.94
C ILE A 34 2.25 -14.03 -9.46
N ASP A 35 2.35 -12.77 -9.05
CA ASP A 35 3.50 -11.93 -9.37
C ASP A 35 4.76 -12.56 -8.74
N PRO A 36 5.78 -12.92 -9.52
CA PRO A 36 7.01 -13.53 -8.99
C PRO A 36 7.73 -12.61 -8.00
N SER A 37 7.44 -11.30 -8.00
CA SER A 37 8.01 -10.33 -7.08
C SER A 37 7.49 -10.47 -5.65
N ILE A 38 6.39 -11.20 -5.41
CA ILE A 38 5.81 -11.36 -4.07
C ILE A 38 6.80 -11.97 -3.09
N GLU A 39 7.55 -12.99 -3.50
CA GLU A 39 8.55 -13.64 -2.65
C GLU A 39 9.67 -12.66 -2.26
N LEU A 40 10.16 -11.89 -3.22
CA LEU A 40 11.19 -10.87 -2.96
C LEU A 40 10.67 -9.77 -2.03
N ILE A 41 9.43 -9.31 -2.21
CA ILE A 41 8.79 -8.32 -1.34
C ILE A 41 8.69 -8.88 0.09
N GLN A 42 8.29 -10.14 0.26
CA GLN A 42 8.21 -10.78 1.57
C GLN A 42 9.57 -10.87 2.25
N ILE A 43 10.62 -11.26 1.52
CA ILE A 43 12.00 -11.28 2.03
C ILE A 43 12.41 -9.88 2.50
N ASN A 44 12.24 -8.86 1.65
CA ASN A 44 12.62 -7.49 1.98
C ASN A 44 11.86 -6.93 3.19
N LEU A 45 10.58 -7.29 3.33
CA LEU A 45 9.73 -6.85 4.45
C LEU A 45 9.94 -7.67 5.73
N SER A 46 10.54 -8.86 5.66
CA SER A 46 10.75 -9.75 6.81
C SER A 46 11.64 -9.16 7.91
N HIS A 47 12.44 -8.15 7.57
CA HIS A 47 13.36 -7.47 8.49
C HIS A 47 12.69 -6.40 9.36
N PHE A 48 11.40 -6.08 9.12
CA PHE A 48 10.66 -5.09 9.89
C PHE A 48 9.83 -5.76 10.99
N ASP A 49 10.03 -5.34 12.24
CA ASP A 49 9.26 -5.86 13.38
C ASP A 49 7.76 -5.51 13.30
N LEU A 50 7.43 -4.39 12.64
CA LEU A 50 6.06 -3.89 12.52
C LEU A 50 5.85 -3.16 11.19
N ILE A 51 4.83 -3.58 10.46
CA ILE A 51 4.38 -2.93 9.22
C ILE A 51 2.95 -2.41 9.45
N LEU A 52 2.77 -1.09 9.36
CA LEU A 52 1.47 -0.44 9.54
C LEU A 52 0.98 0.13 8.21
N CYS A 53 -0.12 -0.41 7.69
CA CYS A 53 -0.80 0.12 6.52
C CYS A 53 -1.88 1.13 6.94
N VAL A 54 -1.74 2.40 6.55
CA VAL A 54 -2.72 3.46 6.84
C VAL A 54 -3.59 3.70 5.61
N MET A 55 -4.85 3.25 5.67
CA MET A 55 -5.79 3.30 4.54
C MET A 55 -7.04 4.11 4.87
N SER A 56 -7.78 4.52 3.83
CA SER A 56 -9.08 5.19 3.97
C SER A 56 -9.93 4.99 2.72
N GLY A 57 -11.25 4.89 2.89
CA GLY A 57 -12.17 4.80 1.75
C GLY A 57 -12.47 6.13 1.02
N LYS A 58 -11.94 7.27 1.48
CA LYS A 58 -12.19 8.61 0.91
C LYS A 58 -10.93 9.48 0.90
N GLY A 59 -10.81 10.35 -0.10
CA GLY A 59 -9.75 11.37 -0.14
C GLY A 59 -9.92 12.44 0.95
N GLY A 60 -8.83 13.09 1.36
CA GLY A 60 -8.88 14.25 2.25
C GLY A 60 -9.16 13.99 3.75
N VAL A 61 -9.25 12.74 4.19
CA VAL A 61 -9.52 12.40 5.61
C VAL A 61 -8.31 12.54 6.55
N GLY A 62 -7.14 12.91 6.03
CA GLY A 62 -5.92 13.12 6.85
C GLY A 62 -5.05 11.88 7.07
N LYS A 63 -5.12 10.85 6.19
CA LYS A 63 -4.24 9.66 6.25
C LYS A 63 -2.77 10.01 6.43
N SER A 64 -2.21 10.78 5.50
CA SER A 64 -0.79 11.12 5.47
C SER A 64 -0.36 11.93 6.70
N THR A 65 -1.25 12.78 7.24
CA THR A 65 -1.03 13.51 8.48
C THR A 65 -0.90 12.56 9.68
N ILE A 66 -1.79 11.58 9.79
CA ILE A 66 -1.71 10.56 10.84
C ILE A 66 -0.44 9.71 10.67
N THR A 67 -0.14 9.27 9.45
CA THR A 67 1.09 8.51 9.14
C THR A 67 2.35 9.26 9.59
N ARG A 68 2.48 10.54 9.22
CA ARG A 68 3.63 11.38 9.60
C ARG A 68 3.72 11.57 11.12
N ASN A 69 2.59 11.79 11.80
CA ASN A 69 2.59 11.97 13.25
C ASN A 69 2.91 10.68 14.03
N LEU A 70 2.45 9.53 13.54
CA LEU A 70 2.84 8.22 14.09
C LEU A 70 4.34 8.00 13.92
N ALA A 71 4.88 8.25 12.73
CA ALA A 71 6.30 8.10 12.48
C ALA A 71 7.17 9.03 13.34
N GLU A 72 6.76 10.28 13.51
CA GLU A 72 7.44 11.21 14.42
C GLU A 72 7.41 10.68 15.87
N ARG A 73 6.28 10.12 16.31
CA ARG A 73 6.15 9.55 17.65
C ARG A 73 7.05 8.33 17.84
N PHE A 74 7.14 7.44 16.86
CA PHE A 74 8.03 6.27 16.91
C PHE A 74 9.51 6.68 16.90
N SER A 75 9.89 7.63 16.05
CA SER A 75 11.24 8.20 16.04
C SER A 75 11.61 8.83 17.39
N LYS A 76 10.69 9.57 18.04
CA LYS A 76 10.89 10.09 19.41
C LYS A 76 11.12 9.00 20.47
N HIS A 77 10.64 7.79 20.22
CA HIS A 77 10.89 6.60 21.05
C HIS A 77 12.09 5.78 20.58
N LYS A 78 12.95 6.36 19.74
CA LYS A 78 14.19 5.75 19.20
C LYS A 78 13.93 4.49 18.36
N LEU A 79 12.76 4.38 17.75
CA LEU A 79 12.46 3.33 16.78
C LEU A 79 12.86 3.80 15.39
N GLU A 80 13.67 3.01 14.68
CA GLU A 80 13.93 3.26 13.26
C GLU A 80 12.61 3.13 12.50
N THR A 81 12.21 4.23 11.86
CA THR A 81 10.91 4.33 11.21
C THR A 81 11.09 4.81 9.79
N ILE A 82 10.48 4.08 8.85
CA ILE A 82 10.45 4.41 7.43
C ILE A 82 9.00 4.67 7.03
N ILE A 83 8.77 5.71 6.24
CA ILE A 83 7.48 5.97 5.60
C ILE A 83 7.61 5.67 4.11
N VAL A 84 6.69 4.89 3.57
CA VAL A 84 6.54 4.67 2.13
C VAL A 84 5.20 5.27 1.71
N ASP A 85 5.23 6.26 0.81
CA ASP A 85 4.00 6.90 0.29
C ASP A 85 3.54 6.17 -0.99
N LEU A 86 2.46 5.40 -0.87
CA LEU A 86 1.84 4.67 -1.99
C LEU A 86 0.66 5.44 -2.61
N ASP A 87 0.42 6.69 -2.23
CA ASP A 87 -0.62 7.52 -2.84
C ASP A 87 -0.14 8.15 -4.15
N PHE A 88 -0.28 7.40 -5.25
CA PHE A 88 0.09 7.87 -6.59
C PHE A 88 -0.71 9.09 -7.08
N SER A 89 -1.92 9.31 -6.55
CA SER A 89 -2.82 10.35 -7.03
C SER A 89 -2.58 11.72 -6.40
N GLY A 90 -1.95 11.74 -5.22
CA GLY A 90 -1.68 12.95 -4.47
C GLY A 90 -0.69 12.71 -3.32
N PRO A 91 0.57 12.36 -3.63
CA PRO A 91 1.57 12.08 -2.60
C PRO A 91 1.73 13.32 -1.72
N SER A 92 1.51 13.15 -0.43
CA SER A 92 1.46 14.24 0.53
C SER A 92 2.56 14.14 1.57
N ILE A 93 3.19 12.97 1.73
CA ILE A 93 4.26 12.77 2.69
C ILE A 93 5.45 13.70 2.40
N PRO A 94 5.99 13.82 1.17
CA PRO A 94 7.16 14.67 0.93
C PRO A 94 6.96 16.12 1.39
N LYS A 95 5.77 16.67 1.13
CA LYS A 95 5.41 18.03 1.57
C LYS A 95 5.27 18.13 3.10
N LEU A 96 4.66 17.13 3.74
CA LEU A 96 4.49 17.09 5.20
C LEU A 96 5.83 16.92 5.95
N THR A 97 6.86 16.43 5.27
CA THR A 97 8.21 16.25 5.81
C THR A 97 9.22 17.29 5.32
N ASN A 98 8.79 18.28 4.51
CA ASN A 98 9.67 19.27 3.86
C ASN A 98 10.80 18.63 3.02
N THR A 99 10.50 17.50 2.38
CA THR A 99 11.41 16.81 1.44
C THR A 99 10.88 16.88 0.01
N ASP A 100 9.91 17.75 -0.27
CA ASP A 100 9.47 18.00 -1.63
C ASP A 100 10.63 18.55 -2.48
N GLY A 101 10.75 18.03 -3.71
CA GLY A 101 11.88 18.33 -4.59
C GLY A 101 13.18 17.58 -4.26
N THR A 102 13.22 16.81 -3.17
CA THR A 102 14.35 15.90 -2.88
C THR A 102 14.09 14.55 -3.54
N ALA A 103 15.03 14.09 -4.37
CA ALA A 103 15.00 12.75 -4.95
C ALA A 103 15.82 11.78 -4.11
N GLY A 104 15.31 10.56 -3.93
CA GLY A 104 16.12 9.46 -3.38
C GLY A 104 17.23 9.08 -4.35
N ILE A 105 18.34 8.58 -3.81
CA ILE A 105 19.44 8.05 -4.61
C ILE A 105 19.18 6.55 -4.79
N GLU A 106 19.25 6.07 -6.03
CA GLU A 106 19.26 4.64 -6.31
C GLU A 106 20.70 4.12 -6.25
N LEU A 107 20.94 3.15 -5.37
CA LEU A 107 22.21 2.44 -5.24
C LEU A 107 21.95 0.94 -5.20
N ASN A 108 22.64 0.17 -6.03
CA ASN A 108 22.52 -1.29 -6.08
C ASN A 108 21.06 -1.78 -6.19
N ASN A 109 20.24 -1.10 -7.01
CA ASN A 109 18.82 -1.41 -7.21
C ASN A 109 17.98 -1.25 -5.92
N GLN A 110 18.42 -0.36 -5.01
CA GLN A 110 17.71 0.03 -3.80
C GLN A 110 17.62 1.55 -3.73
N ILE A 111 16.51 2.06 -3.20
CA ILE A 111 16.33 3.49 -2.97
C ILE A 111 16.80 3.79 -1.55
N GLU A 112 17.81 4.66 -1.42
CA GLU A 112 18.20 5.15 -0.11
C GLU A 112 17.08 6.06 0.46
N PRO A 113 16.63 5.83 1.70
CA PRO A 113 15.61 6.65 2.32
C PRO A 113 16.09 8.10 2.51
N ILE A 114 15.23 9.06 2.14
CA ILE A 114 15.46 10.46 2.49
C ILE A 114 15.33 10.60 4.02
N ARG A 115 16.38 11.13 4.66
CA ARG A 115 16.40 11.36 6.11
C ARG A 115 15.73 12.70 6.45
N VAL A 116 14.93 12.70 7.51
CA VAL A 116 14.10 13.83 8.00
C VAL A 116 14.19 13.96 9.51
#